data_AF-A0A7W0W881-F1
#
_entry.id   AF-A0A7W0W881-F1
#
_cell.length_a   1.000
_cell.length_b   1.000
_cell.length_c   1.000
_cell.angle_alpha   90.00
_cell.angle_beta   90.00
_cell.angle_gamma   90.00
#
_symmetry.space_group_name_H-M   'P 1'
#
loop_
_entity.id
_entity.type
_entity.pdbx_description
1 polymer ?
#
loop_
_entity_poly.entity_id
_entity_poly.type
_entity_poly.pdbx_seq_one_letter_code
_entity_poly.pdbx_strand_id
1 'polypeptide(L)'
;MADGSVERTIQAAAGAVLSLGWNTDGTLLVAGCDDGFVRLWDARTGALIAEYRAATAGLAIEWRPDGKGFLSSSNDGTLAVWSVPK
;
A
#
# COMPACT_ATOMS: atom_id res chain seq x y z
N MET A 1 -10.29 26.28 6.01
CA MET A 1 -10.52 25.56 4.73
C MET A 1 -9.18 25.04 4.28
N ALA A 2 -9.08 23.79 3.83
CA ALA A 2 -7.86 23.31 3.20
C ALA A 2 -7.69 24.04 1.86
N ASP A 3 -6.47 24.47 1.55
CA ASP A 3 -6.14 25.23 0.33
C ASP A 3 -5.93 24.35 -0.90
N GLY A 4 -6.04 23.03 -0.74
CA GLY A 4 -5.80 22.05 -1.80
C GLY A 4 -4.33 21.85 -2.14
N SER A 5 -3.41 22.36 -1.31
CA SER A 5 -1.98 22.12 -1.49
C SER A 5 -1.64 20.65 -1.24
N VAL A 6 -0.64 20.15 -1.98
CA VAL A 6 -0.06 18.83 -1.72
C VAL A 6 0.70 18.91 -0.40
N GLU A 7 0.23 18.20 0.62
CA GLU A 7 0.90 18.16 1.92
C GLU A 7 2.25 17.41 1.84
N ARG A 8 2.30 16.32 1.05
CA ARG A 8 3.49 15.48 0.92
C ARG A 8 3.47 14.64 -0.36
N THR A 9 4.65 14.39 -0.91
CA THR A 9 4.89 13.39 -1.97
C THR A 9 5.76 12.27 -1.42
N ILE A 10 5.33 11.02 -1.58
CA ILE A 10 6.11 9.82 -1.25
C ILE A 10 6.40 9.09 -2.56
N GLN A 11 7.67 8.79 -2.82
CA GLN A 11 8.08 8.15 -4.06
C GLN A 11 8.04 6.62 -3.91
N ALA A 12 7.17 5.96 -4.67
CA ALA A 12 7.25 4.51 -4.87
C ALA A 12 8.46 4.21 -5.76
N ALA A 13 9.34 3.30 -5.31
CA ALA A 13 10.71 3.20 -5.79
C ALA A 13 10.87 2.88 -7.28
N ALA A 14 9.92 2.16 -7.88
CA ALA A 14 9.88 1.89 -9.31
C ALA A 14 8.43 1.53 -9.70
N GLY A 15 7.92 2.08 -10.79
CA GLY A 15 6.62 1.69 -11.34
C GLY A 15 5.43 2.61 -11.03
N ALA A 16 4.38 2.45 -11.82
CA ALA A 16 3.12 3.16 -11.63
C ALA A 16 2.39 2.62 -10.39
N VAL A 17 1.85 3.52 -9.59
CA VAL A 17 0.99 3.17 -8.47
C VAL A 17 -0.42 2.89 -9.00
N LEU A 18 -0.90 1.67 -8.83
CA LEU A 18 -2.17 1.20 -9.39
C LEU A 18 -3.29 1.10 -8.35
N SER A 19 -2.93 0.86 -7.09
CA SER A 19 -3.87 0.76 -5.97
C SER A 19 -3.27 1.35 -4.72
N LEU A 20 -4.13 1.87 -3.85
CA LEU A 20 -3.77 2.59 -2.62
C LEU A 20 -4.69 2.14 -1.48
N GLY A 21 -4.23 2.24 -0.24
CA GLY A 21 -5.08 2.04 0.93
C GLY A 21 -4.48 2.63 2.21
N TRP A 22 -5.35 3.15 3.08
CA TRP A 22 -5.00 3.51 4.45
C TRP A 22 -5.40 2.38 5.39
N ASN A 23 -4.57 2.09 6.38
CA ASN A 23 -5.02 1.24 7.47
C ASN A 23 -6.05 1.97 8.34
N THR A 24 -6.74 1.22 9.19
CA THR A 24 -7.90 1.69 9.94
C THR A 24 -7.61 2.87 10.87
N ASP A 25 -6.41 2.95 11.44
CA ASP A 25 -6.00 4.04 12.33
C ASP A 25 -5.25 5.19 11.62
N GLY A 26 -5.05 5.08 10.31
CA GLY A 26 -4.38 6.10 9.50
C GLY A 26 -2.88 6.22 9.76
N THR A 27 -2.24 5.24 10.40
CA THR A 27 -0.79 5.27 10.66
C THR A 27 0.03 4.67 9.51
N LEU A 28 -0.60 3.84 8.67
CA LEU A 28 0.04 3.13 7.58
C LEU A 28 -0.62 3.41 6.24
N LEU A 29 0.23 3.56 5.22
CA LEU A 29 -0.13 3.62 3.81
C LEU A 29 0.31 2.34 3.13
N VAL A 30 -0.51 1.79 2.25
CA VAL A 30 -0.14 0.68 1.37
C VAL A 30 -0.41 1.05 -0.08
N ALA A 31 0.45 0.59 -0.98
CA ALA A 31 0.24 0.77 -2.41
C ALA A 31 0.74 -0.42 -3.21
N GLY A 32 -0.02 -0.80 -4.23
CA GLY A 32 0.33 -1.82 -5.22
C GLY A 32 0.93 -1.13 -6.44
N CYS A 33 2.11 -1.59 -6.86
CA CYS A 33 2.85 -1.03 -7.99
C CYS A 33 2.93 -2.05 -9.15
N ASP A 34 3.05 -1.55 -10.38
CA ASP A 34 3.18 -2.39 -11.58
C ASP A 34 4.54 -3.10 -11.70
N ASP A 35 5.51 -2.74 -10.86
CA ASP A 35 6.81 -3.40 -10.71
C ASP A 35 6.73 -4.75 -9.96
N GLY A 36 5.53 -5.17 -9.58
CA GLY A 36 5.27 -6.43 -8.87
C GLY A 36 5.47 -6.34 -7.35
N PHE A 37 5.56 -5.14 -6.78
CA PHE A 37 5.62 -4.96 -5.34
C PHE A 37 4.38 -4.30 -4.78
N VAL A 38 3.96 -4.78 -3.61
CA VAL A 38 3.12 -4.03 -2.69
C VAL A 38 4.02 -3.45 -1.62
N ARG A 39 3.87 -2.16 -1.33
CA ARG A 39 4.74 -1.43 -0.42
C ARG A 39 3.93 -0.81 0.70
N LEU A 40 4.54 -0.74 1.87
CA LEU A 40 3.95 -0.21 3.09
C LEU A 40 4.81 0.93 3.62
N TRP A 41 4.19 2.05 3.98
CA TRP A 41 4.87 3.22 4.54
C TRP A 41 4.22 3.67 5.85
N ASP A 42 5.03 4.28 6.70
CA ASP A 42 4.56 5.09 7.83
C ASP A 42 3.97 6.39 7.27
N ALA A 43 2.69 6.65 7.56
CA ALA A 43 1.98 7.79 6.98
C ALA A 43 2.51 9.14 7.47
N ARG A 44 3.03 9.20 8.71
CA ARG A 44 3.49 10.44 9.35
C ARG A 44 4.86 10.87 8.83
N THR A 45 5.73 9.91 8.59
CA THR A 45 7.14 10.12 8.21
C THR A 45 7.39 9.90 6.73
N GLY A 46 6.52 9.15 6.03
CA GLY A 46 6.74 8.70 4.66
C GLY A 46 7.83 7.63 4.54
N ALA A 47 8.30 7.07 5.66
CA ALA A 47 9.33 6.05 5.66
C ALA A 47 8.76 4.73 5.12
N LEU A 48 9.50 4.08 4.21
CA LEU A 48 9.18 2.74 3.75
C LEU A 48 9.41 1.75 4.91
N ILE A 49 8.35 1.01 5.27
CA ILE A 49 8.36 0.01 6.34
C ILE A 49 8.64 -1.38 5.76
N ALA A 50 7.98 -1.73 4.66
CA ALA A 50 8.07 -3.06 4.08
C ALA A 50 7.78 -3.08 2.58
N GLU A 51 8.36 -4.05 1.90
CA GLU A 51 8.05 -4.42 0.53
C GLU A 51 7.62 -5.89 0.48
N TYR A 52 6.52 -6.15 -0.21
CA TYR A 52 5.94 -7.47 -0.41
C TYR A 52 5.99 -7.79 -1.88
N ARG A 53 6.68 -8.88 -2.24
CA ARG A 53 6.72 -9.33 -3.62
C ARG A 53 5.39 -10.00 -3.97
N ALA A 54 4.60 -9.32 -4.80
CA ALA A 54 3.43 -9.90 -5.42
C ALA A 54 3.83 -10.50 -6.79
N ALA A 55 3.27 -11.64 -7.16
CA ALA A 55 3.60 -12.27 -8.44
C ALA A 55 3.21 -11.38 -9.63
N THR A 56 2.14 -10.60 -9.48
CA THR A 56 1.73 -9.54 -10.40
C THR A 56 1.22 -8.33 -9.63
N ALA A 57 1.07 -7.19 -10.32
CA ALA A 57 0.67 -5.93 -9.73
C ALA A 57 -0.65 -6.04 -8.92
N GLY A 58 -0.65 -5.47 -7.71
CA GLY A 58 -1.84 -5.40 -6.87
C GLY A 58 -2.86 -4.41 -7.43
N LEU A 59 -3.92 -4.91 -8.07
CA LEU A 59 -4.96 -4.07 -8.70
C LEU A 59 -5.91 -3.42 -7.69
N ALA A 60 -6.16 -4.09 -6.57
CA ALA A 60 -6.97 -3.58 -5.48
C ALA A 60 -6.32 -3.98 -4.16
N ILE A 61 -6.47 -3.12 -3.15
CA ILE A 61 -6.00 -3.37 -1.79
C ILE A 61 -7.13 -3.07 -0.81
N GLU A 62 -7.35 -4.00 0.12
CA GLU A 62 -8.31 -3.83 1.20
C GLU A 62 -7.66 -4.12 2.54
N TRP A 63 -7.75 -3.17 3.47
CA TRP A 63 -7.21 -3.35 4.82
C TRP A 63 -8.10 -4.23 5.67
N ARG A 64 -7.47 -5.13 6.43
CA ARG A 64 -8.19 -5.85 7.48
C ARG A 64 -8.67 -4.83 8.52
N PRO A 65 -9.91 -4.94 9.02
CA PRO A 65 -10.44 -4.01 10.03
C PRO A 65 -9.65 -3.96 11.34
N ASP A 66 -8.84 -5.00 11.63
CA ASP A 66 -7.97 -5.03 12.81
C ASP A 66 -6.63 -4.30 12.61
N GLY A 67 -6.36 -3.77 11.41
CA GLY A 67 -5.12 -3.05 11.07
C GLY A 67 -3.88 -3.93 10.98
N LYS A 68 -4.00 -5.25 11.18
CA LYS A 68 -2.85 -6.18 11.27
C LYS A 68 -2.42 -6.76 9.94
N GLY A 69 -3.06 -6.36 8.85
CA GLY A 69 -2.80 -6.89 7.53
C GLY A 69 -3.74 -6.35 6.48
N PHE A 70 -3.59 -6.82 5.25
CA PHE A 70 -4.38 -6.39 4.11
C PHE A 70 -4.47 -7.49 3.06
N LEU A 71 -5.45 -7.36 2.17
CA LEU A 71 -5.63 -8.19 0.97
C LEU A 71 -5.08 -7.43 -0.23
N SER A 72 -4.55 -8.17 -1.20
CA SER A 72 -4.27 -7.63 -2.54
C SER A 72 -4.80 -8.56 -3.62
N SER A 73 -5.39 -8.01 -4.67
CA SER A 73 -5.81 -8.77 -5.86
C SER A 73 -4.80 -8.66 -7.00
N SER A 74 -4.68 -9.71 -7.81
CA SER A 74 -3.69 -9.82 -8.89
C SER A 74 -4.35 -10.15 -10.23
N ASN A 75 -3.71 -9.78 -11.34
CA ASN A 75 -4.17 -10.09 -12.69
C ASN A 75 -4.10 -11.59 -13.03
N ASP A 76 -3.34 -12.38 -12.27
CA ASP A 76 -3.26 -13.84 -12.42
C ASP A 76 -4.44 -14.59 -11.79
N GLY A 77 -5.46 -13.87 -11.32
CA GLY A 77 -6.66 -14.45 -10.70
C GLY A 77 -6.44 -14.89 -9.25
N THR A 78 -5.30 -14.55 -8.64
CA THR A 78 -5.04 -14.85 -7.22
C THR A 78 -5.30 -13.65 -6.32
N LEU A 79 -5.58 -13.95 -5.05
CA LEU A 79 -5.58 -13.00 -3.95
C LEU A 79 -4.47 -13.37 -2.98
N ALA A 80 -3.81 -12.38 -2.40
CA ALA A 80 -2.82 -12.59 -1.35
C ALA A 80 -3.28 -11.91 -0.05
N VAL A 81 -3.02 -12.59 1.07
CA VAL A 81 -3.28 -12.10 2.42
C VAL A 81 -1.94 -11.78 3.06
N TRP A 82 -1.76 -10.53 3.47
CA TRP A 82 -0.50 -10.05 4.04
C TRP A 82 -0.69 -9.69 5.50
N SER A 83 0.36 -9.92 6.30
CA SER A 83 0.46 -9.37 7.65
C SER A 83 1.42 -8.19 7.63
N VAL A 84 1.11 -7.14 8.39
CA VAL A 84 2.04 -6.02 8.58
C VAL A 84 3.04 -6.35 9.69
N PRO A 85 4.25 -5.76 9.64
CA PRO A 85 5.19 -5.83 10.75
C PRO A 85 4.56 -5.27 12.02
N LYS A 86 4.98 -5.80 13.18
CA LYS A 86 4.63 -5.25 14.49
C LYS A 86 5.41 -3.96 14.77
#